data_AF-A0A194X346-F1
#
_entry.id   AF-A0A194X346-F1
#
_cell.length_a   1.000
_cell.length_b   1.000
_cell.length_c   1.000
_cell.angle_alpha   90.00
_cell.angle_beta   90.00
_cell.angle_gamma   90.00
#
_symmetry.space_group_name_H-M   'P 1'
#
loop_
_entity.id
_entity.type
_entity.pdbx_description
1 polymer ?
#
loop_
_entity_poly.entity_id
_entity_poly.type
_entity_poly.pdbx_seq_one_letter_code
_entity_poly.pdbx_strand_id
1 'polypeptide(L)'
;MKMFGKKKKLEKQLAELSLQKQQQEQAQRWNELQMQEQLRAKEEEMRRKEQIWETERLERQRREYELREAERQKQKAMEWEEQQRKDREVVKHERVKKTTPEALRGLRDLIRQRYQLDMEIWSLKGARKPDHPIVFEKMEKADAVLQEICAMVETWEENEAFWTAQEWVLASKIKEQVMKSGKRVWRNNPPWNG
;
A
#
# COMPACT_ATOMS: atom_id res chain seq x y z
N MET A 1 -107.12 -18.16 -23.43
CA MET A 1 -105.77 -18.42 -24.01
C MET A 1 -104.67 -17.37 -23.69
N LYS A 2 -104.94 -16.21 -23.08
CA LYS A 2 -103.89 -15.19 -22.76
C LYS A 2 -102.94 -15.53 -21.58
N MET A 3 -103.23 -16.56 -20.78
CA MET A 3 -102.44 -16.94 -19.58
C MET A 3 -101.17 -17.74 -19.90
N PHE A 4 -101.14 -18.51 -20.99
CA PHE A 4 -99.99 -19.35 -21.37
C PHE A 4 -98.78 -18.54 -21.86
N GLY A 5 -98.99 -17.39 -22.51
CA GLY A 5 -97.91 -16.53 -22.98
C GLY A 5 -97.15 -15.81 -21.85
N LYS A 6 -97.82 -15.53 -20.73
CA LYS A 6 -97.18 -14.91 -19.55
C LYS A 6 -96.24 -15.88 -18.83
N LYS A 7 -96.60 -17.17 -18.76
CA LYS A 7 -95.78 -18.22 -18.14
C LYS A 7 -94.45 -18.42 -18.89
N LYS A 8 -94.50 -18.56 -20.22
CA LYS A 8 -93.28 -18.68 -21.05
C LYS A 8 -92.37 -17.46 -20.95
N LYS A 9 -92.94 -16.26 -20.82
CA LYS A 9 -92.17 -15.02 -20.65
C LYS A 9 -91.45 -14.99 -19.29
N LEU A 10 -92.12 -15.41 -18.21
CA LEU A 10 -91.52 -15.52 -16.88
C LEU A 10 -90.43 -16.59 -16.83
N GLU A 11 -90.65 -17.76 -17.43
CA GLU A 11 -89.64 -18.83 -17.51
C GLU A 11 -88.38 -18.36 -18.27
N LYS A 12 -88.56 -17.62 -19.38
CA LYS A 12 -87.45 -17.03 -20.11
C LYS A 12 -86.69 -15.98 -19.27
N GLN A 13 -87.41 -15.11 -18.57
CA GLN A 13 -86.80 -14.11 -17.68
C GLN A 13 -86.04 -14.76 -16.52
N LEU A 14 -86.57 -15.86 -15.97
CA LEU A 14 -85.92 -16.61 -14.89
C LEU A 14 -84.67 -17.32 -15.38
N ALA A 15 -84.70 -17.89 -16.60
CA ALA A 15 -83.54 -18.49 -17.24
C ALA A 15 -82.46 -17.44 -17.55
N GLU A 16 -82.83 -16.27 -18.08
CA GLU A 16 -81.90 -15.15 -18.32
C GLU A 16 -81.25 -14.65 -17.02
N LEU A 17 -82.03 -14.48 -15.94
CA LEU A 17 -81.50 -14.11 -14.63
C LEU A 17 -80.56 -15.19 -14.06
N SER A 18 -80.90 -16.47 -14.22
CA SER A 18 -80.04 -17.57 -13.76
C SER A 18 -78.72 -17.62 -14.51
N LEU A 19 -78.74 -17.39 -15.83
CA LEU A 19 -77.55 -17.34 -16.67
C LEU A 19 -76.69 -16.13 -16.31
N GLN A 20 -77.30 -14.96 -16.11
CA GLN A 20 -76.59 -13.74 -15.70
C GLN A 20 -75.93 -13.93 -14.34
N LYS A 21 -76.62 -14.54 -13.37
CA LYS A 21 -76.05 -14.85 -12.06
C LYS A 21 -74.88 -15.83 -12.17
N GLN A 22 -75.01 -16.87 -12.99
CA GLN A 22 -73.93 -17.83 -13.23
C GLN A 22 -72.70 -17.15 -13.87
N GLN A 23 -72.91 -16.26 -14.83
CA GLN A 23 -71.83 -15.47 -15.44
C GLN A 23 -71.17 -14.52 -14.44
N GLN A 24 -71.95 -13.88 -13.56
CA GLN A 24 -71.42 -13.03 -12.49
C GLN A 24 -70.59 -13.84 -11.49
N GLU A 25 -71.07 -15.00 -11.06
CA GLU A 25 -70.33 -15.90 -10.17
C GLU A 25 -69.04 -16.41 -10.82
N GLN A 26 -69.08 -16.76 -12.11
CA GLN A 26 -67.87 -17.14 -12.85
C GLN A 26 -66.87 -15.99 -12.95
N ALA A 27 -67.33 -14.77 -13.23
CA ALA A 27 -66.48 -13.58 -13.27
C ALA A 27 -65.88 -13.25 -11.89
N GLN A 28 -66.64 -13.40 -10.81
CA GLN A 28 -66.15 -13.21 -9.44
C GLN A 28 -65.06 -14.23 -9.11
N ARG A 29 -65.29 -15.52 -9.38
CA ARG A 29 -64.27 -16.57 -9.17
C ARG A 29 -63.03 -16.33 -9.99
N TRP A 30 -63.17 -15.87 -11.23
CA TRP A 30 -62.04 -15.52 -12.09
C TRP A 30 -61.23 -14.35 -11.50
N ASN A 31 -61.90 -13.30 -11.04
CA ASN A 31 -61.24 -12.16 -10.38
C ASN A 31 -60.55 -12.56 -9.08
N GLU A 32 -61.17 -13.41 -8.26
CA GLU A 32 -60.56 -13.96 -7.04
C GLU A 32 -59.31 -14.77 -7.34
N LEU A 33 -59.35 -15.64 -8.35
CA LEU A 33 -58.19 -16.42 -8.80
C LEU A 33 -57.06 -15.51 -9.29
N GLN A 34 -57.38 -14.52 -10.12
CA GLN A 34 -56.40 -13.53 -10.59
C GLN A 34 -55.78 -12.74 -9.43
N MET A 35 -56.59 -12.33 -8.45
CA MET A 35 -56.08 -11.65 -7.25
C MET A 35 -55.17 -12.58 -6.42
N GLN A 36 -55.53 -13.85 -6.25
CA GLN A 36 -54.70 -14.84 -5.55
C GLN A 36 -53.38 -15.12 -6.29
N GLU A 37 -53.40 -15.18 -7.61
CA GLU A 37 -52.18 -15.32 -8.43
C GLU A 37 -51.28 -14.09 -8.28
N GLN A 38 -51.84 -12.88 -8.31
CA GLN A 38 -51.08 -11.64 -8.07
C GLN A 38 -50.46 -11.60 -6.67
N LEU A 39 -51.18 -12.07 -5.64
CA LEU A 39 -50.63 -12.14 -4.28
C LEU A 39 -49.48 -13.14 -4.17
N ARG A 40 -49.62 -14.33 -4.77
CA ARG A 40 -48.54 -15.33 -4.82
C ARG A 40 -47.31 -14.82 -5.57
N ALA A 41 -47.51 -14.18 -6.72
CA ALA A 41 -46.42 -13.59 -7.49
C ALA A 41 -45.68 -12.49 -6.70
N LYS A 42 -46.41 -11.63 -5.98
CA LYS A 42 -45.82 -10.61 -5.10
C LYS A 42 -45.05 -11.23 -3.94
N GLU A 43 -45.59 -12.28 -3.31
CA GLU A 43 -44.91 -12.99 -2.23
C GLU A 43 -43.62 -13.66 -2.70
N GLU A 44 -43.64 -14.32 -3.86
CA GLU A 44 -42.45 -14.90 -4.47
C GLU A 44 -41.41 -13.84 -4.84
N GLU A 45 -41.83 -12.69 -5.36
CA GLU A 45 -40.93 -11.57 -5.66
C GLU A 45 -40.26 -11.04 -4.38
N MET A 46 -41.03 -10.88 -3.30
CA MET A 46 -40.49 -10.46 -2.00
C MET A 46 -39.49 -11.49 -1.45
N ARG A 47 -39.81 -12.78 -1.49
CA ARG A 47 -38.88 -13.85 -1.07
C ARG A 47 -37.58 -13.84 -1.88
N ARG A 48 -37.66 -13.62 -3.21
CA ARG A 48 -36.46 -13.49 -4.06
C ARG A 48 -35.63 -12.28 -3.68
N LYS A 49 -36.26 -11.13 -3.41
CA LYS A 49 -35.56 -9.92 -2.96
C LYS A 49 -34.89 -10.13 -1.60
N GLU A 50 -35.56 -10.80 -0.67
CA GLU A 50 -34.98 -11.16 0.64
C GLU A 50 -33.76 -12.08 0.49
N GLN A 51 -33.85 -13.11 -0.35
CA GLN A 51 -32.71 -14.00 -0.62
C GLN A 51 -31.53 -13.26 -1.24
N ILE A 52 -31.77 -12.41 -2.25
CA ILE A 52 -30.71 -11.59 -2.86
C ILE A 52 -30.08 -10.68 -1.81
N TRP A 53 -30.89 -9.96 -1.03
CA TRP A 53 -30.40 -9.08 0.02
C TRP A 53 -29.56 -9.82 1.07
N GLU A 54 -29.97 -11.03 1.47
CA GLU A 54 -29.21 -11.84 2.41
C GLU A 54 -27.87 -12.32 1.81
N THR A 55 -27.86 -12.74 0.54
CA THR A 55 -26.62 -13.12 -0.14
C THR A 55 -25.66 -11.94 -0.29
N GLU A 56 -26.15 -10.75 -0.66
CA GLU A 56 -25.34 -9.53 -0.75
C GLU A 56 -24.78 -9.11 0.61
N ARG A 57 -25.58 -9.27 1.68
CA ARG A 57 -25.14 -8.99 3.06
C ARG A 57 -23.99 -9.91 3.47
N LEU A 58 -24.12 -11.22 3.21
CA LEU A 58 -23.08 -12.21 3.51
C LEU A 58 -21.82 -11.95 2.67
N GLU A 59 -21.98 -11.63 1.39
CA GLU A 59 -20.85 -11.31 0.52
C GLU A 59 -20.12 -10.04 0.99
N ARG A 60 -20.87 -9.02 1.43
CA ARG A 60 -20.27 -7.80 2.01
C ARG A 60 -19.47 -8.12 3.26
N GLN A 61 -20.01 -8.92 4.18
CA GLN A 61 -19.30 -9.36 5.38
C GLN A 61 -18.02 -10.15 5.04
N ARG A 62 -18.10 -11.03 4.05
CA ARG A 62 -16.93 -11.80 3.57
C ARG A 62 -15.85 -10.88 3.00
N ARG A 63 -16.22 -9.93 2.14
CA ARG A 63 -15.28 -8.94 1.56
C ARG A 63 -14.63 -8.09 2.65
N GLU A 64 -15.40 -7.63 3.64
CA GLU A 64 -14.87 -6.88 4.78
C GLU A 64 -13.87 -7.70 5.60
N TYR A 65 -14.16 -8.98 5.83
CA TYR A 65 -13.25 -9.89 6.52
C TYR A 65 -11.95 -10.11 5.72
N GLU A 66 -12.04 -10.36 4.41
CA GLU A 66 -10.89 -10.54 3.52
C GLU A 66 -10.01 -9.27 3.48
N LEU A 67 -10.62 -8.08 3.45
CA LEU A 67 -9.90 -6.81 3.51
C LEU A 67 -9.14 -6.64 4.83
N ARG A 68 -9.76 -6.96 5.97
CA ARG A 68 -9.10 -6.90 7.29
C ARG A 68 -7.95 -7.90 7.42
N GLU A 69 -8.09 -9.10 6.87
CA GLU A 69 -6.99 -10.08 6.82
C GLU A 69 -5.84 -9.59 5.95
N ALA A 70 -6.14 -9.07 4.75
CA ALA A 70 -5.12 -8.52 3.86
C ALA A 70 -4.37 -7.33 4.48
N GLU A 71 -5.08 -6.45 5.20
CA GLU A 71 -4.48 -5.33 5.92
C GLU A 71 -3.56 -5.81 7.06
N ARG A 72 -3.99 -6.80 7.85
CA ARG A 72 -3.15 -7.43 8.88
C ARG A 72 -1.90 -8.08 8.29
N GLN A 73 -2.01 -8.75 7.14
CA GLN A 73 -0.85 -9.33 6.46
C GLN A 73 0.11 -8.25 5.97
N LYS A 74 -0.40 -7.16 5.39
CA LYS A 74 0.42 -6.02 4.97
C LYS A 74 1.16 -5.37 6.15
N GLN A 75 0.47 -5.16 7.27
CA GLN A 75 1.10 -4.61 8.49
C GLN A 75 2.23 -5.52 8.99
N LYS A 76 1.99 -6.83 9.12
CA LYS A 76 3.03 -7.79 9.50
C LYS A 76 4.22 -7.80 8.54
N ALA A 77 3.97 -7.67 7.25
CA ALA A 77 5.04 -7.60 6.25
C ALA A 77 5.88 -6.32 6.40
N MET A 78 5.24 -5.16 6.62
CA MET A 78 5.95 -3.90 6.88
C MET A 78 6.76 -3.95 8.17
N GLU A 79 6.18 -4.48 9.26
CA GLU A 79 6.88 -4.65 10.54
C GLU A 79 8.10 -5.58 10.40
N TRP A 80 7.95 -6.69 9.66
CA TRP A 80 9.04 -7.61 9.38
C TRP A 80 10.17 -6.94 8.59
N GLU A 81 9.83 -6.17 7.55
CA GLU A 81 10.82 -5.44 6.75
C GLU A 81 11.54 -4.36 7.56
N GLU A 82 10.81 -3.61 8.40
CA GLU A 82 11.41 -2.62 9.28
C GLU A 82 12.35 -3.27 10.31
N GLN A 83 11.96 -4.40 10.89
CA GLN A 83 12.81 -5.15 11.80
C GLN A 83 14.08 -5.62 11.10
N GLN A 84 13.96 -6.18 9.89
CA GLN A 84 15.12 -6.56 9.08
C GLN A 84 16.03 -5.37 8.76
N ARG A 85 15.47 -4.18 8.51
CA ARG A 85 16.25 -2.95 8.31
C ARG A 85 17.03 -2.59 9.58
N LYS A 86 16.37 -2.58 10.74
CA LYS A 86 17.00 -2.31 12.05
C LYS A 86 18.11 -3.31 12.34
N ASP A 87 17.86 -4.60 12.12
CA ASP A 87 18.86 -5.65 12.35
C ASP A 87 20.08 -5.46 11.44
N ARG A 88 19.89 -5.10 10.16
CA ARG A 88 20.98 -4.76 9.24
C ARG A 88 21.77 -3.54 9.69
N GLU A 89 21.10 -2.51 10.19
CA GLU A 89 21.73 -1.30 10.73
C GLU A 89 22.56 -1.62 11.99
N VAL A 90 22.04 -2.45 12.90
CA VAL A 90 22.76 -2.91 14.09
C VAL A 90 24.00 -3.69 13.68
N VAL A 91 23.88 -4.66 12.77
CA VAL A 91 25.03 -5.44 12.26
C VAL A 91 26.04 -4.54 11.55
N LYS A 92 25.58 -3.55 10.77
CA LYS A 92 26.48 -2.57 10.14
C LYS A 92 27.24 -1.78 11.21
N HIS A 93 26.55 -1.32 12.24
CA HIS A 93 27.14 -0.54 13.33
C HIS A 93 28.12 -1.39 14.15
N GLU A 94 27.80 -2.64 14.47
CA GLU A 94 28.72 -3.57 15.15
C GLU A 94 29.99 -3.86 14.33
N ARG A 95 29.87 -3.96 13.00
CA ARG A 95 31.04 -4.11 12.12
C ARG A 95 31.92 -2.87 12.12
N VAL A 96 31.34 -1.67 12.13
CA VAL A 96 32.09 -0.41 12.21
C VAL A 96 32.76 -0.26 13.58
N LYS A 97 32.12 -0.77 14.65
CA LYS A 97 32.67 -0.74 16.01
C LYS A 97 33.84 -1.68 16.25
N LYS A 98 34.10 -2.68 15.41
CA LYS A 98 35.29 -3.53 15.57
C LYS A 98 36.30 -3.13 14.50
N THR A 99 37.47 -2.65 14.93
CA THR A 99 38.62 -2.40 14.05
C THR A 99 39.15 -3.72 13.49
N THR A 100 38.41 -4.31 12.56
CA THR A 100 38.78 -5.52 11.84
C THR A 100 39.63 -5.16 10.62
N PRO A 101 40.51 -6.05 10.14
CA PRO A 101 41.20 -5.86 8.85
C PRO A 101 40.23 -5.53 7.70
N GLU A 102 39.03 -6.10 7.73
CA GLU A 102 37.94 -5.83 6.80
C GLU A 102 37.45 -4.38 6.90
N ALA A 103 37.29 -3.84 8.10
CA ALA A 103 36.92 -2.44 8.30
C ALA A 103 37.99 -1.48 7.74
N LEU A 104 39.28 -1.79 7.91
CA LEU A 104 40.38 -1.00 7.32
C LEU A 104 40.39 -1.06 5.79
N ARG A 105 40.10 -2.22 5.21
CA ARG A 105 39.90 -2.33 3.75
C ARG A 105 38.70 -1.51 3.28
N GLY A 106 37.59 -1.58 4.02
CA GLY A 106 36.40 -0.77 3.78
C GLY A 106 36.69 0.73 3.81
N LEU A 107 37.44 1.20 4.82
CA LEU A 107 37.87 2.60 4.92
C LEU A 107 38.68 3.03 3.69
N ARG A 108 39.65 2.21 3.26
CA ARG A 108 40.45 2.47 2.08
C ARG A 108 39.59 2.59 0.82
N ASP A 109 38.59 1.73 0.68
CA ASP A 109 37.70 1.73 -0.48
C ASP A 109 36.75 2.95 -0.45
N LEU A 110 36.26 3.36 0.72
CA LEU A 110 35.53 4.62 0.90
C LEU A 110 36.38 5.84 0.53
N ILE A 111 37.65 5.89 0.94
CA ILE A 111 38.58 6.97 0.57
C ILE A 111 38.76 7.04 -0.95
N ARG A 112 38.95 5.89 -1.61
CA ARG A 112 39.05 5.82 -3.07
C ARG A 112 37.77 6.28 -3.75
N GLN A 113 36.62 5.85 -3.25
CA GLN A 113 35.31 6.26 -3.76
C GLN A 113 35.10 7.77 -3.62
N ARG A 114 35.45 8.34 -2.45
CA ARG A 114 35.38 9.80 -2.24
C ARG A 114 36.24 10.54 -3.24
N TYR A 115 37.50 10.11 -3.42
CA TYR A 115 38.40 10.73 -4.38
C TYR A 115 37.87 10.63 -5.82
N GLN A 116 37.34 9.47 -6.21
CA GLN A 116 36.73 9.29 -7.53
C GLN A 116 35.55 10.25 -7.72
N LEU A 117 34.64 10.36 -6.76
CA LEU A 117 33.50 11.28 -6.82
C LEU A 117 33.97 12.73 -6.88
N ASP A 118 34.99 13.11 -6.09
CA ASP A 118 35.57 14.46 -6.12
C ASP A 118 36.13 14.79 -7.51
N MET A 119 36.83 13.84 -8.14
CA MET A 119 37.35 13.99 -9.51
C MET A 119 36.23 14.10 -10.55
N GLU A 120 35.18 13.29 -10.43
CA GLU A 120 34.01 13.36 -11.31
C GLU A 120 33.28 14.70 -11.18
N ILE A 121 33.02 15.17 -9.95
CA ILE A 121 32.40 16.48 -9.69
C ILE A 121 33.29 17.60 -10.25
N TRP A 122 34.60 17.52 -10.03
CA TRP A 122 35.54 18.51 -10.55
C TRP A 122 35.60 18.53 -12.08
N SER A 123 35.52 17.36 -12.73
CA SER A 123 35.47 17.27 -14.19
C SER A 123 34.22 17.92 -14.81
N LEU A 124 33.14 18.02 -14.01
CA LEU A 124 31.89 18.69 -14.36
C LEU A 124 31.87 20.16 -13.94
N LYS A 125 33.02 20.75 -13.57
CA LYS A 125 33.14 22.19 -13.34
C LYS A 125 32.74 22.96 -14.60
N GLY A 126 31.73 23.81 -14.51
CA GLY A 126 31.17 24.54 -15.64
C GLY A 126 30.03 23.82 -16.37
N ALA A 127 29.51 22.72 -15.82
CA ALA A 127 28.30 22.06 -16.30
C ALA A 127 27.14 23.07 -16.44
N ARG A 128 26.36 22.92 -17.51
CA ARG A 128 25.22 23.80 -17.79
C ARG A 128 24.10 23.53 -16.78
N LYS A 129 23.21 24.50 -16.56
CA LYS A 129 22.08 24.39 -15.63
C LYS A 129 21.28 23.07 -15.75
N PRO A 130 21.01 22.53 -16.97
CA PRO A 130 20.28 21.26 -17.10
C PRO A 130 21.02 20.05 -16.50
N ASP A 131 22.36 20.09 -16.42
CA ASP A 131 23.20 19.00 -15.92
C ASP A 131 23.45 19.10 -14.40
N HIS A 132 23.05 20.22 -13.77
CA HIS A 132 23.23 20.45 -12.33
C HIS A 132 22.62 19.34 -11.45
N PRO A 133 21.45 18.75 -11.76
CA PRO A 133 20.91 17.65 -10.97
C PRO A 133 21.85 16.45 -10.89
N ILE A 134 22.52 16.10 -11.99
CA ILE A 134 23.47 14.97 -12.05
C ILE A 134 24.68 15.27 -11.16
N VAL A 135 25.20 16.50 -11.22
CA VAL A 135 26.32 16.92 -10.37
C VAL A 135 25.89 16.92 -8.90
N PHE A 136 24.68 17.39 -8.60
CA PHE A 136 24.14 17.43 -7.25
C PHE A 136 24.05 16.03 -6.62
N GLU A 137 23.53 15.04 -7.35
CA GLU A 137 23.51 13.65 -6.87
C GLU A 137 24.91 13.12 -6.53
N LYS A 138 25.92 13.46 -7.35
CA LYS A 138 27.31 13.06 -7.08
C LYS A 138 27.87 13.78 -5.85
N MET A 139 27.55 15.06 -5.67
CA MET A 139 27.94 15.84 -4.50
C MET A 139 27.35 15.26 -3.22
N GLU A 140 26.06 14.91 -3.21
CA GLU A 140 25.42 14.29 -2.05
C GLU A 140 26.05 12.94 -1.72
N LYS A 141 26.32 12.10 -2.73
CA LYS A 141 27.04 10.84 -2.54
C LYS A 141 28.43 11.06 -1.97
N ALA A 142 29.18 12.04 -2.49
CA ALA A 142 30.51 12.36 -1.99
C ALA A 142 30.47 12.79 -0.52
N ASP A 143 29.54 13.67 -0.16
CA ASP A 143 29.38 14.15 1.22
C ASP A 143 28.92 13.04 2.17
N ALA A 144 28.04 12.14 1.74
CA ALA A 144 27.67 10.96 2.51
C ALA A 144 28.87 10.01 2.75
N VAL A 145 29.68 9.75 1.73
CA VAL A 145 30.91 8.94 1.87
C VAL A 145 31.89 9.58 2.84
N LEU A 146 32.05 10.91 2.82
CA LEU A 146 32.90 11.62 3.77
C LEU A 146 32.38 11.48 5.21
N GLN A 147 31.07 11.58 5.42
CA GLN A 147 30.47 11.35 6.74
C GLN A 147 30.72 9.93 7.25
N GLU A 148 30.60 8.92 6.38
CA GLU A 148 30.89 7.52 6.73
C GLU A 148 32.37 7.30 7.08
N ILE A 149 33.29 7.92 6.35
CA ILE A 149 34.73 7.92 6.67
C ILE A 149 34.97 8.53 8.06
N CYS A 150 34.39 9.70 8.35
CA CYS A 150 34.55 10.36 9.65
C CYS A 150 33.99 9.50 10.78
N ALA A 151 32.78 8.95 10.62
CA ALA A 151 32.14 8.10 11.62
C ALA A 151 32.97 6.83 11.91
N MET A 152 33.52 6.18 10.87
CA MET A 152 34.34 4.98 11.05
C MET A 152 35.65 5.25 11.79
N VAL A 153 36.22 6.44 11.61
CA VAL A 153 37.49 6.82 12.24
C VAL A 153 37.26 7.38 13.65
N GLU A 154 36.09 7.95 13.91
CA GLU A 154 35.68 8.38 15.25
C GLU A 154 35.60 7.20 16.23
N THR A 155 35.06 6.06 15.80
CA THR A 155 34.96 4.84 16.63
C THR A 155 36.30 4.19 16.97
N TRP A 156 37.42 4.63 16.38
CA TRP A 156 38.73 4.04 16.68
C TRP A 156 39.20 4.31 18.11
N GLU A 157 38.80 5.43 18.72
CA GLU A 157 39.12 5.75 20.13
C GLU A 157 38.44 4.81 21.11
N GLU A 158 37.18 4.45 20.86
CA GLU A 158 36.48 3.44 21.66
C GLU A 158 37.16 2.06 21.61
N ASN A 159 38.03 1.86 20.61
CA ASN A 159 38.73 0.62 20.33
C ASN A 159 40.25 0.71 20.52
N GLU A 160 40.76 1.72 21.23
CA GLU A 160 42.22 1.91 21.44
C GLU A 160 42.91 0.62 21.94
N ALA A 161 42.25 -0.13 22.83
CA ALA A 161 42.77 -1.37 23.40
C ALA A 161 43.02 -2.50 22.37
N PHE A 162 42.46 -2.43 21.17
CA PHE A 162 42.68 -3.42 20.11
C PHE A 162 43.92 -3.15 19.26
N TRP A 163 44.55 -1.99 19.42
CA TRP A 163 45.72 -1.60 18.65
C TRP A 163 47.00 -1.85 19.43
N THR A 164 48.07 -2.23 18.74
CA THR A 164 49.41 -2.10 19.33
C THR A 164 49.77 -0.61 19.45
N ALA A 165 50.69 -0.27 20.37
CA ALA A 165 51.11 1.13 20.55
C ALA A 165 51.63 1.78 19.26
N GLN A 166 52.30 1.02 18.38
CA GLN A 166 52.80 1.53 17.11
C GLN A 166 51.67 1.77 16.10
N GLU A 167 50.71 0.85 15.99
CA GLU A 167 49.55 1.01 15.11
C GLU A 167 48.65 2.15 15.57
N TRP A 168 48.47 2.32 16.89
CA TRP A 168 47.68 3.40 17.45
C TRP A 168 48.23 4.78 17.11
N VAL A 169 49.55 4.94 17.10
CA VAL A 169 50.21 6.19 16.66
C VAL A 169 49.88 6.50 15.20
N LEU A 170 49.85 5.47 14.33
CA LEU A 170 49.48 5.65 12.92
C LEU A 170 47.99 5.93 12.76
N ALA A 171 47.14 5.18 13.46
CA ALA A 171 45.69 5.36 13.46
C ALA A 171 45.30 6.77 13.94
N SER A 172 45.92 7.25 15.02
CA SER A 172 45.74 8.60 15.55
C SER A 172 46.10 9.68 14.54
N LYS A 173 47.22 9.53 13.80
CA LYS A 173 47.62 10.47 12.74
C LYS A 173 46.61 10.50 11.59
N ILE A 174 46.13 9.32 11.16
CA ILE A 174 45.09 9.22 10.14
C ILE A 174 43.80 9.89 10.63
N LYS A 175 43.40 9.64 11.88
CA LYS A 175 42.25 10.28 12.51
C LYS A 175 42.36 11.79 12.52
N GLU A 176 43.48 12.32 12.98
CA GLU A 176 43.73 13.76 12.98
C GLU A 176 43.59 14.33 11.56
N GLN A 177 44.19 13.69 10.56
CA GLN A 177 44.10 14.13 9.17
C GLN A 177 42.67 14.06 8.61
N VAL A 178 41.92 13.00 8.93
CA VAL A 178 40.52 12.80 8.51
C VAL A 178 39.55 13.73 9.23
N MET A 179 39.84 14.14 10.47
CA MET A 179 39.00 15.06 11.24
C MET A 179 39.39 16.53 11.07
N LYS A 180 40.58 16.81 10.52
CA LYS A 180 41.03 18.18 10.23
C LYS A 180 39.99 18.99 9.45
N SER A 181 39.68 20.18 9.92
CA SER A 181 38.76 21.11 9.25
C SER A 181 39.32 21.57 7.88
N GLY A 182 38.46 22.16 7.05
CA GLY A 182 38.83 22.66 5.71
C GLY A 182 38.68 21.64 4.57
N LYS A 183 38.16 20.43 4.85
CA LYS A 183 37.72 19.52 3.79
C LYS A 183 36.51 20.12 3.07
N ARG A 184 36.50 19.98 1.75
CA ARG A 184 35.40 20.50 0.93
C ARG A 184 34.15 19.65 1.13
N VAL A 185 33.12 20.23 1.73
CA VAL A 185 31.74 19.72 1.68
C VAL A 185 31.10 20.31 0.44
N TRP A 186 30.76 19.47 -0.53
CA TRP A 186 30.30 19.92 -1.83
C TRP A 186 28.96 20.63 -1.76
N ARG A 187 28.04 20.15 -0.92
CA ARG A 187 26.74 20.78 -0.69
C ARG A 187 26.85 22.28 -0.38
N ASN A 188 27.91 22.70 0.31
CA ASN A 188 28.14 24.09 0.69
C ASN A 188 29.02 24.84 -0.31
N ASN A 189 29.77 24.13 -1.16
CA ASN A 189 30.76 24.68 -2.08
C ASN A 189 30.63 24.01 -3.45
N PRO A 190 29.51 24.20 -4.17
CA PRO A 190 29.32 23.56 -5.46
C PRO A 190 30.34 24.07 -6.50
N PRO A 191 30.67 23.26 -7.52
CA PRO A 191 31.75 23.59 -8.45
C PRO A 191 31.47 24.79 -9.37
N TRP A 192 30.23 25.29 -9.42
CA TRP A 192 29.82 26.45 -10.23
C TRP A 192 29.77 27.79 -9.46
N ASN A 193 30.03 27.80 -8.16
CA ASN A 193 29.98 29.02 -7.33
C ASN A 193 31.34 29.73 -7.18
N GLY A 194 32.38 29.34 -7.94
CA GLY A 194 33.72 29.93 -7.84
C GLY A 194 34.51 29.92 -9.13
#